data_AF-A0A183ML80-F1
#
_entry.id   AF-A0A183ML80-F1
#
_cell.length_a   1.000
_cell.length_b   1.000
_cell.length_c   1.000
_cell.angle_alpha   90.00
_cell.angle_beta   90.00
_cell.angle_gamma   90.00
#
_symmetry.space_group_name_H-M   'P 1'
#
loop_
_entity.id
_entity.type
_entity.pdbx_description
1 polymer ?
#
loop_
_entity_poly.entity_id
_entity_poly.type
_entity_poly.pdbx_seq_one_letter_code
_entity_poly.pdbx_strand_id
1 'polypeptide(L)'
;MSVFRAAQIERLSCTAPNVSEIAIQADCDVDDNEPQKDEHDVLDFSSPFLFSDAVLIVQGRNLHCHRAILSIYSPVFKAMFQNRCIVSDY
;
A
#
# COMPACT_ATOMS: atom_id res chain seq x y z
N MET A 1 36.05 20.18 -23.70
CA MET A 1 35.71 20.72 -22.36
C MET A 1 34.24 20.44 -22.13
N SER A 2 33.95 19.39 -21.36
CA SER A 2 32.58 18.88 -21.17
C SER A 2 31.86 19.72 -20.11
N VAL A 3 30.80 20.42 -20.51
CA VAL A 3 29.91 21.15 -19.59
C VAL A 3 28.92 20.16 -18.98
N PHE A 4 29.00 19.99 -17.65
CA PHE A 4 28.06 19.17 -16.89
C PHE A 4 26.66 19.79 -16.96
N ARG A 5 25.71 19.08 -17.57
CA ARG A 5 24.29 19.41 -17.45
C ARG A 5 23.79 19.01 -16.06
N ALA A 6 23.41 20.00 -15.26
CA ALA A 6 22.60 19.79 -14.07
C ALA A 6 21.25 19.17 -14.49
N ALA A 7 20.97 17.95 -14.04
CA ALA A 7 19.64 17.38 -14.12
C ALA A 7 18.78 18.08 -13.06
N GLN A 8 18.00 19.07 -13.50
CA GLN A 8 16.97 19.70 -12.70
C GLN A 8 15.93 18.62 -12.37
N ILE A 9 15.85 18.22 -11.10
CA ILE A 9 14.72 17.44 -10.59
C ILE A 9 13.55 18.40 -10.60
N GLU A 10 12.84 18.48 -11.72
CA GLU A 10 11.51 19.08 -11.76
C GLU A 10 10.67 18.31 -10.74
N ARG A 11 10.34 18.97 -9.63
CA ARG A 11 9.26 18.50 -8.76
C ARG A 11 8.05 18.43 -9.67
N LEU A 12 7.67 17.23 -10.09
CA LEU A 12 6.39 16.96 -10.72
C LEU A 12 5.34 17.38 -9.70
N SER A 13 4.93 18.65 -9.79
CA SER A 13 3.70 19.15 -9.21
C SER A 13 2.62 18.29 -9.82
N CYS A 14 2.15 17.30 -9.07
CA CYS A 14 1.01 16.50 -9.46
C CYS A 14 -0.20 17.44 -9.44
N THR A 15 -0.44 18.08 -10.58
CA THR A 15 -1.69 18.74 -10.91
C THR A 15 -2.73 17.65 -10.90
N ALA A 16 -3.48 17.54 -9.79
CA ALA A 16 -4.56 16.59 -9.66
C ALA A 16 -5.56 16.85 -10.80
N PRO A 17 -5.98 15.82 -11.55
CA PRO A 17 -7.16 15.97 -12.39
C PRO A 17 -8.31 16.36 -11.44
N ASN A 18 -9.11 17.34 -11.84
CA ASN A 18 -10.26 17.80 -11.06
C ASN A 18 -11.14 16.60 -10.64
N VAL A 19 -11.00 16.16 -9.40
CA VAL A 19 -11.86 15.15 -8.77
C VAL A 19 -13.10 15.89 -8.25
N SER A 20 -13.84 16.50 -9.16
CA SER A 20 -15.22 16.88 -8.88
C SER A 20 -16.07 15.63 -9.06
N GLU A 21 -16.69 15.20 -7.95
CA GLU A 21 -17.76 14.19 -7.85
C GLU A 21 -17.36 12.71 -7.91
N ILE A 22 -16.92 12.20 -6.76
CA ILE A 22 -17.42 10.91 -6.28
C ILE A 22 -17.86 11.13 -4.83
N ALA A 23 -19.04 11.72 -4.64
CA ALA A 23 -19.69 11.76 -3.34
C ALA A 23 -20.48 10.44 -3.18
N ILE A 24 -20.00 9.55 -2.32
CA ILE A 24 -20.81 8.43 -1.86
C ILE A 24 -21.78 9.02 -0.82
N GLN A 25 -22.98 9.39 -1.24
CA GLN A 25 -24.05 9.74 -0.30
C GLN A 25 -24.59 8.45 0.29
N ALA A 26 -24.16 8.15 1.52
CA ALA A 26 -24.77 7.13 2.35
C ALA A 26 -25.81 7.84 3.24
N ASP A 27 -27.05 7.85 2.79
CA ASP A 27 -28.17 8.24 3.65
C ASP A 27 -28.45 7.06 4.58
N CYS A 28 -27.67 6.98 5.66
CA CYS A 28 -27.96 6.08 6.78
C CYS A 28 -28.85 6.87 7.75
N ASP A 29 -30.15 6.58 7.77
CA ASP A 29 -31.04 7.09 8.82
C ASP A 29 -30.45 6.70 10.19
N VAL A 30 -29.99 7.70 10.94
CA VAL A 30 -29.44 7.54 12.29
C VAL A 30 -30.63 7.33 13.23
N ASP A 31 -30.92 6.08 13.56
CA ASP A 31 -31.73 5.73 14.73
C ASP A 31 -30.85 5.92 15.98
N ASP A 32 -31.17 6.96 16.73
CA ASP A 32 -30.46 7.41 17.93
C ASP A 32 -30.83 6.50 19.12
N ASN A 33 -30.33 5.25 19.15
CA ASN A 33 -30.26 4.41 20.35
C ASN A 33 -29.44 3.13 20.09
N GLU A 34 -28.13 3.13 20.36
CA GLU A 34 -27.37 1.93 20.74
C GLU A 34 -26.02 2.35 21.39
N PRO A 35 -25.51 1.63 22.41
CA PRO A 35 -24.27 1.98 23.10
C PRO A 35 -23.07 1.92 22.15
N GLN A 36 -22.32 3.02 22.07
CA GLN A 36 -21.10 3.14 21.29
C GLN A 36 -20.07 2.11 21.76
N LYS A 37 -19.99 0.99 21.06
CA LYS A 37 -18.95 -0.02 21.21
C LYS A 37 -17.87 0.36 20.21
N ASP A 38 -16.75 0.86 20.71
CA ASP A 38 -15.53 1.05 19.92
C ASP A 38 -15.00 -0.31 19.45
N GLU A 39 -15.64 -0.88 18.43
CA GLU A 39 -15.13 -2.04 17.71
C GLU A 39 -13.98 -1.55 16.82
N HIS A 40 -12.79 -1.47 17.42
CA HIS A 40 -11.58 -1.55 16.63
C HIS A 40 -11.62 -2.88 15.90
N ASP A 41 -11.94 -2.86 14.61
CA ASP A 41 -11.77 -4.00 13.72
C ASP A 41 -10.30 -4.43 13.78
N VAL A 42 -10.03 -5.44 14.59
CA VAL A 42 -8.70 -6.03 14.72
C VAL A 42 -8.46 -6.78 13.43
N LEU A 43 -7.70 -6.16 12.52
CA LEU A 43 -7.29 -6.78 11.28
C LEU A 43 -6.39 -8.00 11.59
N ASP A 44 -6.85 -9.18 11.19
CA ASP A 44 -6.07 -10.42 11.31
C ASP A 44 -5.28 -10.68 10.03
N PHE A 45 -3.96 -10.61 10.13
CA PHE A 45 -3.02 -10.88 9.03
C PHE A 45 -2.39 -12.28 9.11
N SER A 46 -2.85 -13.12 10.03
CA SER A 46 -2.27 -14.45 10.25
C SER A 46 -2.63 -15.46 9.15
N SER A 47 -3.77 -15.26 8.47
CA SER A 47 -4.23 -16.07 7.34
C SER A 47 -4.09 -15.33 6.01
N PRO A 48 -3.99 -16.05 4.87
CA PRO A 48 -4.07 -15.45 3.55
C PRO A 48 -5.38 -14.68 3.37
N PHE A 49 -5.32 -13.54 2.69
CA PHE A 49 -6.48 -12.74 2.32
C PHE A 49 -6.40 -12.34 0.86
N LEU A 50 -7.42 -11.62 0.39
CA LEU A 50 -7.57 -11.32 -1.03
C LEU A 50 -6.31 -10.64 -1.60
N PHE A 51 -5.73 -11.28 -2.61
CA PHE A 51 -4.50 -10.86 -3.31
C PHE A 51 -3.21 -10.86 -2.49
N SER A 52 -3.17 -11.44 -1.27
CA SER A 52 -1.92 -11.54 -0.51
C SER A 52 -0.89 -12.39 -1.28
N ASP A 53 0.20 -11.77 -1.73
CA ASP A 53 1.24 -12.36 -2.57
C ASP A 53 2.63 -12.39 -1.89
N ALA A 54 2.70 -11.97 -0.62
CA ALA A 54 3.86 -12.10 0.25
C ALA A 54 3.46 -12.49 1.68
N VAL A 55 4.43 -13.08 2.38
CA VAL A 55 4.35 -13.36 3.82
C VAL A 55 5.61 -12.80 4.47
N LEU A 56 5.42 -11.91 5.45
CA LEU A 56 6.49 -11.37 6.27
C LEU A 56 6.57 -12.19 7.57
N ILE A 57 7.76 -12.74 7.85
CA ILE A 57 8.01 -13.49 9.09
C ILE A 57 8.68 -12.53 10.08
N VAL A 58 7.98 -12.19 11.17
CA VAL A 58 8.48 -11.27 12.20
C VAL A 58 8.36 -11.95 13.56
N GLN A 59 9.49 -12.12 14.25
CA GLN A 59 9.52 -12.76 15.58
C GLN A 59 8.77 -14.11 15.64
N GLY A 60 8.85 -14.90 14.56
CA GLY A 60 8.16 -16.19 14.46
C GLY A 60 6.67 -16.13 14.12
N ARG A 61 6.12 -14.95 13.84
CA ARG A 61 4.75 -14.76 13.37
C ARG A 61 4.73 -14.51 11.87
N ASN A 62 3.74 -15.10 11.18
CA ASN A 62 3.52 -14.91 9.76
C ASN A 62 2.49 -13.79 9.56
N LEU A 63 2.82 -12.83 8.70
CA LEU A 63 1.95 -11.73 8.32
C LEU A 63 1.76 -11.78 6.81
N HIS A 64 0.56 -12.14 6.38
CA HIS A 64 0.19 -12.07 4.97
C HIS A 64 0.09 -10.59 4.54
N CYS A 65 0.58 -10.26 3.34
CA CYS A 65 0.60 -8.89 2.86
C CYS A 65 0.76 -8.82 1.32
N HIS A 66 0.69 -7.60 0.79
CA HIS A 66 0.89 -7.32 -0.63
C HIS A 66 2.26 -6.72 -0.91
N ARG A 67 3.01 -7.32 -1.85
CA ARG A 67 4.30 -6.80 -2.32
C ARG A 67 4.19 -5.39 -2.88
N ALA A 68 3.10 -5.12 -3.60
CA ALA A 68 2.84 -3.81 -4.21
C ALA A 68 2.75 -2.71 -3.15
N ILE A 69 1.96 -2.92 -2.10
CA ILE A 69 1.80 -1.95 -0.99
C ILE A 69 3.14 -1.73 -0.28
N LEU A 70 3.82 -2.81 0.09
CA LEU A 70 5.14 -2.70 0.73
C LEU A 70 6.16 -1.94 -0.15
N SER A 71 6.11 -2.12 -1.47
CA SER A 71 7.00 -1.40 -2.41
C SER A 71 6.69 0.08 -2.53
N ILE A 72 5.42 0.48 -2.40
CA ILE A 72 5.01 1.88 -2.43
C ILE A 72 5.56 2.61 -1.21
N TYR A 73 5.47 1.98 -0.03
CA TYR A 73 5.82 2.62 1.24
C TYR A 73 7.26 2.37 1.70
N SER A 74 7.98 1.42 1.12
CA SER A 74 9.35 1.11 1.50
C SER A 74 10.25 0.91 0.28
N PRO A 75 11.26 1.79 0.07
CA PRO A 75 12.23 1.62 -1.02
C PRO A 75 13.06 0.35 -0.86
N VAL A 76 13.24 -0.15 0.37
CA VAL A 76 13.93 -1.42 0.64
C VAL A 76 13.12 -2.59 0.07
N PHE A 77 11.83 -2.65 0.38
CA PHE A 77 10.96 -3.70 -0.16
C PHE A 77 10.81 -3.58 -1.68
N LYS A 78 10.71 -2.36 -2.21
CA LYS A 78 10.71 -2.12 -3.66
C LYS A 78 11.95 -2.73 -4.34
N ALA A 79 13.15 -2.42 -3.85
CA ALA A 79 14.39 -2.98 -4.38
C ALA A 79 14.45 -4.52 -4.22
N MET A 80 14.04 -5.04 -3.06
CA MET A 80 14.00 -6.47 -2.77
C MET A 80 13.08 -7.24 -3.75
N PHE A 81 11.94 -6.66 -4.11
CA PHE A 81 10.98 -7.29 -5.00
C PHE A 81 11.27 -7.09 -6.49
N GLN A 82 11.93 -5.99 -6.86
CA GLN A 82 12.36 -5.72 -8.24
C GLN A 82 13.55 -6.60 -8.65
N ASN A 83 14.45 -6.92 -7.71
CA ASN A 83 15.69 -7.62 -8.00
C ASN A 83 15.58 -9.15 -7.94
N ARG A 84 14.36 -9.72 -8.01
CA ARG A 84 14.21 -11.18 -8.13
C ARG A 84 14.57 -11.62 -9.54
N CYS A 85 15.87 -11.79 -9.79
CA CYS A 85 16.34 -12.82 -10.70
C CYS A 85 15.97 -14.16 -10.06
N ILE A 86 14.78 -14.68 -10.36
CA ILE A 86 14.57 -16.12 -10.23
C ILE A 86 15.51 -16.76 -11.24
N VAL A 87 16.66 -17.24 -10.76
CA VAL A 87 17.41 -18.23 -11.52
C VAL A 87 16.47 -19.43 -11.58
N SER A 88 15.75 -19.53 -12.69
CA SER A 88 15.06 -20.75 -13.03
C SER A 88 16.15 -21.67 -13.54
N ASP A 89 16.82 -22.37 -12.63
CA ASP A 89 17.67 -23.50 -12.98
C ASP A 89 16.75 -24.59 -13.54
N TYR A 90 16.53 -24.55 -14.87
CA TYR A 90 16.02 -25.66 -15.67
C TYR A 90 17.12 -26.13 -16.61
#